data_AF-A0A0A1UDS8-F1
#
_entry.id   AF-A0A0A1UDS8-F1
#
_cell.length_a   1.000
_cell.length_b   1.000
_cell.length_c   1.000
_cell.angle_alpha   90.00
_cell.angle_beta   90.00
_cell.angle_gamma   90.00
#
_symmetry.space_group_name_H-M   'P 1'
#
loop_
_entity.id
_entity.type
_entity.pdbx_description
1 polymer ?
#
loop_
_entity_poly.entity_id
_entity_poly.type
_entity_poly.pdbx_seq_one_letter_code
_entity_poly.pdbx_strand_id
1 'polypeptide(L)'
;MISIFLVVFVAQAEYLMTNYNEYVNVYQLDKCYYTGSNKYTKYVKDGKKARIYTSNTCDNWVDEGSFELENNQLFSNNLPEYSAVAYSYLDAEHCTIKGNGPYPLE
;
A
#
# COMPACT_ATOMS: atom_id res chain seq x y z
N MET A 1 15.11 -41.86 -1.65
CA MET A 1 14.72 -40.65 -2.42
C MET A 1 14.28 -39.61 -1.42
N ILE A 2 15.03 -38.53 -1.25
CA ILE A 2 14.63 -37.39 -0.43
C ILE A 2 13.90 -36.44 -1.37
N SER A 3 12.57 -36.40 -1.29
CA SER A 3 11.78 -35.38 -2.00
C SER A 3 11.91 -34.06 -1.24
N ILE A 4 12.58 -33.09 -1.84
CA ILE A 4 12.68 -31.72 -1.32
C ILE A 4 11.42 -30.98 -1.79
N PHE A 5 10.49 -30.72 -0.86
CA PHE A 5 9.37 -29.82 -1.09
C PHE A 5 9.87 -28.37 -1.02
N LEU A 6 9.98 -27.71 -2.16
CA LEU A 6 10.27 -26.28 -2.26
C LEU A 6 8.98 -25.51 -1.92
N VAL A 7 8.86 -25.02 -0.69
CA VAL A 7 7.78 -24.11 -0.28
C VAL A 7 8.15 -22.72 -0.76
N VAL A 8 7.58 -22.31 -1.89
CA VAL A 8 7.65 -20.92 -2.34
C VAL A 8 6.61 -20.14 -1.53
N PHE A 9 7.06 -19.38 -0.53
CA PHE A 9 6.22 -18.38 0.11
C PHE A 9 5.97 -17.25 -0.89
N VAL A 10 4.87 -17.33 -1.62
CA VAL A 10 4.37 -16.19 -2.38
C VAL A 10 3.87 -15.20 -1.36
N ALA A 11 4.60 -14.09 -1.17
CA ALA A 11 4.13 -12.99 -0.34
C ALA A 11 2.81 -12.49 -0.93
N GLN A 12 1.69 -12.83 -0.29
CA GLN A 12 0.39 -12.35 -0.71
C GLN A 12 0.29 -10.86 -0.38
N ALA A 13 -0.15 -10.06 -1.34
CA ALA A 13 -0.42 -8.65 -1.12
C ALA A 13 -1.57 -8.51 -0.11
N GLU A 14 -1.37 -7.72 0.93
CA GLU A 14 -2.42 -7.26 1.84
C GLU A 14 -2.64 -5.76 1.60
N TYR A 15 -3.86 -5.29 1.76
CA TYR A 15 -4.30 -3.94 1.43
C TYR A 15 -5.00 -3.31 2.63
N LEU A 16 -4.71 -2.05 2.90
CA LEU A 16 -5.55 -1.16 3.70
C LEU A 16 -6.54 -0.47 2.77
N MET A 17 -7.83 -0.71 3.01
CA MET A 17 -8.92 -0.16 2.22
C MET A 17 -9.75 0.79 3.06
N THR A 18 -10.09 1.95 2.50
CA THR A 18 -11.03 2.91 3.08
C THR A 18 -12.22 3.04 2.14
N ASN A 19 -13.39 2.60 2.59
CA ASN A 19 -14.62 2.67 1.81
C ASN A 19 -15.27 4.05 1.96
N TYR A 20 -15.58 4.67 0.84
CA TYR A 20 -16.45 5.84 0.74
C TYR A 20 -17.71 5.45 -0.03
N ASN A 21 -18.72 6.34 -0.06
CA ASN A 21 -19.99 6.02 -0.69
C ASN A 21 -19.86 5.69 -2.19
N GLU A 22 -18.94 6.35 -2.90
CA GLU A 22 -18.83 6.26 -4.37
C GLU A 22 -17.53 5.62 -4.86
N TYR A 23 -16.54 5.44 -3.99
CA TYR A 23 -15.24 4.89 -4.34
C TYR A 23 -14.55 4.26 -3.13
N VAL A 24 -13.47 3.52 -3.38
CA VAL A 24 -12.65 2.91 -2.34
C VAL A 24 -11.21 3.39 -2.55
N ASN A 25 -10.61 3.95 -1.50
CA ASN A 25 -9.16 4.17 -1.49
C ASN A 25 -8.46 2.90 -1.05
N VAL A 26 -7.42 2.50 -1.77
CA VAL A 26 -6.69 1.26 -1.53
C VAL A 26 -5.20 1.55 -1.45
N TYR A 27 -4.57 1.12 -0.37
CA TYR A 27 -3.12 1.09 -0.21
C TYR A 27 -2.66 -0.35 0.01
N GLN A 28 -1.90 -0.92 -0.92
CA GLN A 28 -1.16 -2.16 -0.63
C GLN A 28 -0.17 -1.89 0.51
N LEU A 29 -0.18 -2.76 1.52
CA LEU A 29 0.69 -2.67 2.68
C LEU A 29 2.16 -2.84 2.30
N ASP A 30 3.02 -2.22 3.12
CA ASP A 30 4.48 -2.21 2.96
C ASP A 30 4.96 -1.65 1.60
N LYS A 31 4.16 -0.81 0.96
CA LYS A 31 4.52 -0.06 -0.26
C LYS A 31 4.70 1.42 0.02
N CYS A 32 5.62 2.04 -0.72
CA CYS A 32 5.86 3.47 -0.65
C CYS A 32 4.83 4.21 -1.53
N TYR A 33 4.14 5.19 -0.96
CA TYR A 33 3.23 6.06 -1.71
C TYR A 33 3.62 7.50 -1.52
N TYR A 34 3.72 8.26 -2.61
CA TYR A 34 3.87 9.70 -2.52
C TYR A 34 2.55 10.33 -2.10
N THR A 35 2.57 11.06 -0.98
CA THR A 35 1.37 11.69 -0.39
C THR A 35 1.39 13.23 -0.50
N GLY A 36 2.33 13.78 -1.26
CA GLY A 36 2.47 15.24 -1.46
C GLY A 36 3.53 15.87 -0.55
N SER A 37 3.86 17.14 -0.82
CA SER A 37 4.79 17.95 0.00
C SER A 37 6.14 17.28 0.28
N ASN A 38 6.71 16.58 -0.71
CA ASN A 38 7.95 15.81 -0.57
C ASN A 38 7.88 14.73 0.53
N LYS A 39 6.67 14.24 0.84
CA LYS A 39 6.42 13.23 1.86
C LYS A 39 5.82 11.98 1.23
N TYR A 40 6.49 10.88 1.50
CA TYR A 40 6.06 9.53 1.20
C TYR A 40 5.52 8.87 2.46
N THR A 41 4.54 8.01 2.27
CA THR A 41 3.85 7.29 3.34
C THR A 41 3.81 5.80 3.02
N LYS A 42 3.98 4.98 4.04
CA LYS A 42 3.81 3.53 3.99
C LYS A 42 2.95 3.07 5.16
N TYR A 43 2.06 2.13 4.88
CA TYR A 43 1.20 1.52 5.89
C TYR A 43 1.61 0.08 6.14
N VAL A 44 1.66 -0.31 7.41
CA VAL A 44 1.92 -1.69 7.85
C VAL A 44 0.83 -2.12 8.82
N LYS A 45 0.48 -3.40 8.83
CA LYS A 45 -0.45 -3.98 9.81
C LYS A 45 0.26 -4.24 11.14
N ASP A 46 -0.32 -3.74 12.22
CA ASP A 46 0.14 -3.95 13.60
C ASP A 46 -1.00 -4.60 14.39
N GLY A 47 -1.12 -5.93 14.24
CA GLY A 47 -2.26 -6.69 14.75
C GLY A 47 -3.57 -6.30 14.08
N LYS A 48 -4.45 -5.61 14.80
CA LYS A 48 -5.74 -5.07 14.28
C LYS A 48 -5.64 -3.59 13.90
N LYS A 49 -4.50 -2.95 14.18
CA LYS A 49 -4.25 -1.54 13.90
C LYS A 49 -3.47 -1.38 12.60
N ALA A 50 -3.50 -0.18 12.05
CA ALA A 50 -2.56 0.23 11.02
C ALA A 50 -1.46 1.09 11.65
N ARG A 51 -0.23 0.97 11.13
CA ARG A 51 0.92 1.77 11.53
C ARG A 51 1.43 2.56 10.34
N ILE A 52 1.70 3.84 10.55
CA ILE A 52 2.12 4.77 9.50
C ILE A 52 3.60 5.03 9.63
N TYR A 53 4.29 4.92 8.51
CA TYR A 53 5.67 5.34 8.35
C TYR A 53 5.75 6.43 7.30
N THR A 54 6.62 7.41 7.52
CA THR A 54 6.82 8.50 6.57
C THR A 54 8.28 8.70 6.24
N SER A 55 8.54 9.23 5.06
CA SER A 55 9.89 9.45 4.53
C SER A 55 9.87 10.53 3.46
N ASN A 56 11.01 11.14 3.18
CA ASN A 56 11.15 12.03 2.01
C ASN A 56 11.74 11.31 0.79
N THR A 57 12.08 10.02 0.89
CA THR A 57 12.87 9.28 -0.13
C THR A 57 12.46 7.81 -0.30
N CYS A 58 11.29 7.39 0.19
CA CYS A 58 10.89 5.97 0.27
C CYS A 58 11.84 5.06 1.09
N ASP A 59 12.80 5.64 1.80
CA ASP A 59 13.76 4.96 2.67
C ASP A 59 13.96 5.77 3.98
N ASN A 60 14.69 5.27 4.96
CA ASN A 60 14.91 5.93 6.25
C ASN A 60 13.57 6.32 6.93
N TRP A 61 12.68 5.34 7.02
CA TRP A 61 11.31 5.51 7.51
C TRP A 61 11.25 6.04 8.95
N VAL A 62 10.50 7.12 9.13
CA VAL A 62 10.10 7.66 10.44
C VAL A 62 8.78 7.02 10.84
N ASP A 63 8.73 6.42 12.03
CA ASP A 63 7.52 5.84 12.60
C ASP A 63 6.64 6.95 13.19
N GLU A 64 5.45 7.15 12.62
CA GLU A 64 4.45 8.12 13.10
C GLU A 64 3.48 7.49 14.11
N GLY A 65 3.60 6.18 14.36
CA GLY A 65 2.79 5.41 15.30
C GLY A 65 1.63 4.64 14.67
N SER A 66 0.88 3.96 15.55
CA SER A 66 -0.25 3.11 15.19
C SER A 66 -1.59 3.80 15.46
N PHE A 67 -2.60 3.54 14.62
CA PHE A 67 -3.96 4.00 14.79
C PHE A 67 -4.97 2.85 14.64
N GLU A 68 -6.08 2.96 15.38
CA GLU A 68 -7.22 2.06 15.21
C GLU A 68 -7.90 2.34 13.87
N LEU A 69 -8.37 1.29 13.21
CA LEU A 69 -9.13 1.44 11.98
C LEU A 69 -10.50 2.07 12.28
N GLU A 70 -10.89 3.04 11.46
CA GLU A 70 -12.25 3.57 11.46
C GLU A 70 -13.25 2.54 10.89
N ASN A 71 -14.55 2.72 11.15
CA ASN A 71 -15.59 1.75 10.77
C ASN A 71 -15.67 1.47 9.25
N ASN A 72 -15.17 2.38 8.42
CA ASN A 72 -15.12 2.22 6.97
C ASN A 72 -13.77 1.68 6.46
N GLN A 73 -12.83 1.39 7.35
CA GLN A 73 -11.50 0.89 7.03
C GLN A 73 -11.38 -0.62 7.32
N LEU A 74 -10.68 -1.34 6.44
CA LEU A 74 -10.36 -2.75 6.66
C LEU A 74 -9.02 -3.16 6.05
N PHE A 75 -8.47 -4.26 6.58
CA PHE A 75 -7.44 -5.02 5.91
C PHE A 75 -8.06 -6.10 5.03
N SER A 76 -7.58 -6.24 3.80
CA SER A 76 -8.01 -7.26 2.86
C SER A 76 -6.82 -7.88 2.15
N ASN A 77 -6.89 -9.19 1.88
CA ASN A 77 -5.90 -9.88 1.04
C ASN A 77 -6.30 -9.89 -0.44
N ASN A 78 -7.47 -9.34 -0.77
CA ASN A 78 -8.03 -9.31 -2.11
C ASN A 78 -8.52 -7.90 -2.44
N LEU A 79 -8.28 -7.46 -3.66
CA LEU A 79 -8.96 -6.30 -4.21
C LEU A 79 -10.37 -6.73 -4.64
N PRO A 80 -11.43 -5.97 -4.29
CA PRO A 80 -12.74 -6.18 -4.86
C PRO A 80 -12.71 -6.15 -6.39
N GLU A 81 -13.67 -6.81 -7.01
CA GLU A 81 -13.89 -6.64 -8.44
C GLU A 81 -14.40 -5.21 -8.69
N TYR A 82 -13.60 -4.43 -9.43
CA TYR A 82 -13.94 -3.06 -9.81
C TYR A 82 -14.17 -2.99 -11.31
N SER A 83 -15.21 -2.26 -11.72
CA SER A 83 -15.49 -2.00 -13.14
C SER A 83 -14.49 -1.01 -13.77
N ALA A 84 -13.84 -0.18 -12.95
CA ALA A 84 -12.80 0.75 -13.34
C ALA A 84 -11.84 1.03 -12.17
N VAL A 85 -10.56 1.29 -12.49
CA VAL A 85 -9.53 1.72 -11.53
C VAL A 85 -8.98 3.07 -11.98
N ALA A 86 -8.99 4.05 -11.09
CA ALA A 86 -8.33 5.32 -11.30
C ALA A 86 -7.09 5.38 -10.41
N TYR A 87 -5.93 5.66 -11.01
CA TYR A 87 -4.69 5.89 -10.28
C TYR A 87 -4.53 7.40 -10.04
N SER A 88 -4.65 7.81 -8.79
CA SER A 88 -4.42 9.20 -8.38
C SER A 88 -2.94 9.43 -8.15
N TYR A 89 -2.28 10.05 -9.12
CA TYR A 89 -0.87 10.44 -9.01
C TYR A 89 -0.78 11.87 -8.50
N LEU A 90 0.10 12.09 -7.52
CA LEU A 90 0.51 13.44 -7.11
C LEU A 90 1.88 13.72 -7.73
N ASP A 91 2.04 14.90 -8.30
CA ASP A 91 3.29 15.35 -8.92
C ASP A 91 4.41 15.43 -7.85
N ALA A 92 5.44 14.61 -8.01
CA ALA A 92 6.67 14.71 -7.25
C ALA A 92 7.79 14.98 -8.26
N GLU A 93 8.66 15.93 -7.95
CA GLU A 93 9.77 16.40 -8.81
C GLU A 93 10.68 15.28 -9.35
N HIS A 94 10.60 14.07 -8.77
CA HIS A 94 11.40 12.90 -9.13
C HIS A 94 10.62 11.62 -9.45
N CYS A 95 9.29 11.66 -9.57
CA CYS A 95 8.51 10.45 -9.90
C CYS A 95 8.43 10.25 -11.43
N THR A 96 9.20 9.30 -11.97
CA THR A 96 9.09 8.90 -13.39
C THR A 96 8.08 7.76 -13.53
N ILE A 97 6.95 7.99 -14.21
CA ILE A 97 5.96 6.93 -14.52
C ILE A 97 6.61 5.89 -15.43
N LYS A 98 7.12 4.79 -14.86
CA LYS A 98 7.60 3.63 -15.64
C LYS A 98 6.40 2.82 -16.13
N GLY A 99 6.13 2.90 -17.44
CA GLY A 99 4.92 2.39 -18.08
C GLY A 99 4.76 0.87 -18.21
N ASN A 100 5.45 0.02 -17.43
CA ASN A 100 5.32 -1.44 -17.53
C ASN A 100 5.07 -2.09 -16.16
N GLY A 101 3.80 -2.17 -15.78
CA GLY A 101 3.28 -2.92 -14.62
C GLY A 101 1.91 -2.37 -14.18
N PRO A 102 1.08 -3.14 -13.45
CA PRO A 102 -0.19 -2.62 -12.90
C PRO A 102 0.02 -1.69 -11.67
N TYR A 103 1.24 -1.18 -11.47
CA TYR A 103 1.64 -0.40 -10.30
C TYR A 103 2.10 1.00 -10.69
N PRO A 104 1.61 2.04 -10.01
CA PRO A 104 2.04 3.40 -10.24
C PRO A 104 3.32 3.69 -9.43
N LEU A 105 4.43 3.95 -10.13
CA LEU A 105 5.64 4.63 -9.66
C LEU A 105 6.58 3.87 -8.69
N GLU A 106 7.85 3.82 -9.08
CA GLU A 106 9.02 3.82 -8.18
C GLU A 106 9.53 5.26 -8.04
#